data_AF-A0A926SNV2-F1
#
_entry.id   AF-A0A926SNV2-F1
#
_cell.length_a   1.000
_cell.length_b   1.000
_cell.length_c   1.000
_cell.angle_alpha   90.00
_cell.angle_beta   90.00
_cell.angle_gamma   90.00
#
_symmetry.space_group_name_H-M   'P 1'
#
loop_
_entity.id
_entity.type
_entity.pdbx_description
1 polymer ?
#
loop_
_entity_poly.entity_id
_entity_poly.type
_entity_poly.pdbx_seq_one_letter_code
_entity_poly.pdbx_strand_id
1 'polypeptide(L)' 'MTATQLELELWDQLQQAQQMPEAVDVAQLLDEVEAAAAQLPETQKLQFAGDALLQIAELCAVRAEVLMI' A
#
# COMPACT_ATOMS: atom_id res chain seq x y z
N MET A 1 -3.28 10.52 -15.81
CA MET A 1 -2.38 9.52 -15.18
C MET A 1 -2.75 8.17 -15.76
N THR A 2 -1.77 7.32 -16.05
CA THR A 2 -2.02 5.95 -16.52
C THR A 2 -2.03 5.00 -15.31
N ALA A 3 -2.67 3.84 -15.44
CA ALA A 3 -2.76 2.86 -14.34
C ALA A 3 -1.37 2.45 -13.79
N THR A 4 -0.38 2.32 -14.68
CA THR A 4 1.02 2.04 -14.31
C THR A 4 1.66 3.13 -13.46
N GLN A 5 1.24 4.38 -13.62
CA GLN A 5 1.83 5.52 -12.91
C GLN A 5 1.35 5.59 -11.46
N LEU A 6 0.07 5.28 -11.23
CA LEU A 6 -0.50 5.17 -9.89
C LEU A 6 0.01 3.95 -9.13
N GLU A 7 0.21 2.84 -9.83
CA GLU A 7 0.86 1.65 -9.26
C GLU A 7 2.27 1.98 -8.74
N LEU A 8 3.10 2.65 -9.55
CA LEU A 8 4.44 3.09 -9.14
C LEU A 8 4.40 4.04 -7.93
N GLU A 9 3.52 5.03 -7.96
CA GLU A 9 3.34 5.97 -6.84
C GLU A 9 2.96 5.27 -5.54
N LEU A 10 2.06 4.28 -5.59
CA LEU A 10 1.66 3.50 -4.42
C LEU A 10 2.83 2.66 -3.88
N TRP A 11 3.61 2.03 -4.75
CA TRP A 11 4.77 1.24 -4.32
C TRP A 11 5.85 2.12 -3.66
N ASP A 12 6.12 3.30 -4.21
CA ASP A 12 7.04 4.27 -3.61
C ASP A 12 6.51 4.76 -2.25
N GLN A 13 5.21 4.96 -2.13
CA GLN A 13 4.56 5.34 -0.87
C GLN A 13 4.64 4.24 0.19
N LEU A 14 4.40 2.98 -0.19
CA LEU A 14 4.57 1.81 0.69
C LEU A 14 6.01 1.66 1.18
N GLN A 15 7.00 1.89 0.31
CA GLN A 15 8.40 1.89 0.73
C GLN A 15 8.74 3.02 1.72
N GLN A 16 8.24 4.22 1.46
CA GLN A 16 8.42 5.36 2.37
C GLN A 16 7.72 5.13 3.71
N ALA A 17 6.53 4.53 3.70
CA ALA A 17 5.77 4.17 4.88
C ALA A 17 6.57 3.24 5.83
N GLN A 18 7.42 2.36 5.30
CA GLN A 18 8.30 1.54 6.13
C GLN A 18 9.39 2.32 6.89
N GLN A 19 9.75 3.53 6.43
CA GLN A 19 10.75 4.37 7.10
C GLN A 19 10.17 5.14 8.28
N MET A 20 8.87 5.44 8.26
CA MET A 20 8.16 6.18 9.31
C MET A 20 6.79 5.53 9.60
N PRO A 21 6.77 4.26 10.03
CA PRO A 21 5.55 3.47 10.11
C PRO A 21 4.52 4.05 11.09
N GLU A 22 4.95 4.70 12.16
CA GLU A 22 4.09 5.34 13.16
C GLU A 22 3.26 6.49 12.59
N ALA A 23 3.77 7.18 11.58
CA ALA A 23 3.16 8.35 10.94
C ALA A 23 2.16 7.98 9.83
N VAL A 24 2.05 6.69 9.47
CA VAL A 24 1.22 6.24 8.35
C VAL A 24 -0.25 6.17 8.73
N ASP A 25 -1.09 6.75 7.87
CA ASP A 25 -2.54 6.50 7.87
C ASP A 25 -2.83 5.25 7.03
N VAL A 26 -3.03 4.13 7.72
CA VAL A 26 -3.30 2.82 7.09
C VAL A 26 -4.64 2.81 6.37
N ALA A 27 -5.64 3.56 6.86
CA ALA A 27 -6.96 3.59 6.22
C ALA A 27 -6.88 4.30 4.88
N GLN A 28 -6.19 5.45 4.84
CA GLN A 28 -5.93 6.16 3.58
C GLN A 28 -5.16 5.27 2.59
N LEU A 29 -4.15 4.53 3.07
CA LEU A 29 -3.36 3.66 2.19
C LEU A 29 -4.20 2.55 1.54
N LEU A 30 -5.15 1.98 2.29
CA LEU A 30 -6.09 0.98 1.76
C LEU A 30 -7.01 1.58 0.69
N ASP A 31 -7.50 2.80 0.90
CA ASP A 31 -8.32 3.50 -0.10
C ASP A 31 -7.53 3.77 -1.39
N GLU A 32 -6.25 4.12 -1.26
CA GLU A 32 -5.35 4.35 -2.41
C GLU A 32 -5.05 3.05 -3.18
N VAL A 33 -4.90 1.92 -2.48
CA VAL A 33 -4.78 0.59 -3.11
C VAL A 33 -6.01 0.26 -3.94
N GLU A 34 -7.21 0.44 -3.38
CA GLU A 34 -8.46 0.17 -4.10
C GLU A 34 -8.61 1.09 -5.32
N ALA A 35 -8.26 2.37 -5.18
CA ALA A 35 -8.30 3.34 -6.27
C ALA A 35 -7.31 3.01 -7.41
N ALA A 36 -6.11 2.54 -7.07
CA ALA A 36 -5.12 2.09 -8.05
C ALA A 36 -5.56 0.77 -8.71
N ALA A 37 -6.02 -0.20 -7.91
CA ALA A 37 -6.50 -1.49 -8.40
C ALA A 37 -7.69 -1.35 -9.36
N ALA A 38 -8.61 -0.42 -9.08
CA ALA A 38 -9.77 -0.13 -9.93
C ALA A 38 -9.41 0.28 -11.36
N GLN A 39 -8.21 0.83 -11.56
CA GLN A 39 -7.73 1.32 -12.86
C GLN A 39 -6.94 0.27 -13.65
N LEU A 40 -6.63 -0.87 -13.03
CA LEU A 40 -5.95 -1.98 -13.68
C LEU A 40 -6.92 -2.92 -14.41
N PRO A 41 -6.43 -3.62 -15.46
CA PRO A 41 -7.18 -4.72 -16.07
C PRO A 41 -7.56 -5.78 -15.03
N GLU A 42 -8.72 -6.44 -15.22
CA GLU A 42 -9.23 -7.47 -14.29
C GLU A 42 -8.20 -8.53 -13.92
N THR A 43 -7.39 -8.96 -14.89
CA THR A 43 -6.36 -9.99 -14.71
C THR A 43 -5.21 -9.55 -13.80
N GLN A 44 -4.98 -8.25 -13.64
CA GLN A 44 -3.91 -7.67 -12.82
C GLN A 44 -4.43 -7.10 -11.50
N LYS A 45 -5.71 -6.67 -11.46
CA LYS A 45 -6.35 -6.06 -10.30
C LYS A 45 -6.21 -6.88 -9.02
N LEU A 46 -6.55 -8.17 -9.07
CA LEU A 46 -6.51 -9.03 -7.89
C LEU A 46 -5.08 -9.34 -7.43
N GLN A 47 -4.15 -9.50 -8.38
CA GLN A 47 -2.75 -9.73 -8.07
C GLN A 47 -2.15 -8.49 -7.38
N PHE A 48 -2.34 -7.33 -7.99
CA PHE A 48 -1.88 -6.05 -7.43
C PHE A 48 -2.47 -5.79 -6.04
N ALA A 49 -3.78 -5.96 -5.87
CA ALA A 49 -4.42 -5.77 -4.58
C ALA A 49 -3.87 -6.74 -3.52
N GLY A 50 -3.65 -8.01 -3.88
CA GLY A 50 -3.05 -9.00 -2.98
C GLY A 50 -1.64 -8.63 -2.55
N ASP A 51 -0.79 -8.21 -3.50
CA ASP A 51 0.59 -7.80 -3.21
C ASP A 51 0.64 -6.55 -2.33
N ALA A 52 -0.25 -5.58 -2.58
CA ALA A 52 -0.31 -4.35 -1.81
C ALA A 52 -0.83 -4.59 -0.38
N LEU A 53 -1.84 -5.46 -0.23
CA LEU A 53 -2.35 -5.86 1.08
C LEU A 53 -1.30 -6.60 1.91
N LEU A 54 -0.46 -7.42 1.29
CA LEU A 54 0.68 -8.07 1.96
C LEU A 54 1.66 -7.03 2.51
N GLN A 55 2.05 -6.04 1.71
CA GLN A 55 2.94 -4.97 2.18
C GLN A 55 2.32 -4.13 3.29
N ILE A 56 1.00 -3.86 3.24
CA ILE A 56 0.29 -3.17 4.31
C ILE A 56 0.27 -3.98 5.60
N ALA A 57 0.11 -5.31 5.51
CA ALA A 57 0.15 -6.18 6.67
C ALA A 57 1.54 -6.17 7.33
N GLU A 58 2.61 -6.22 6.52
CA GLU A 58 3.99 -6.09 7.00
C GLU A 58 4.24 -4.74 7.65
N LEU A 59 3.77 -3.65 7.03
CA LEU A 59 3.83 -2.31 7.60
C LEU A 59 3.12 -2.24 8.96
N CYS A 60 1.93 -2.82 9.08
CA CYS A 60 1.19 -2.87 10.34
C CYS A 60 1.96 -3.62 11.43
N ALA A 61 2.64 -4.72 11.07
CA ALA A 61 3.48 -5.47 12.02
C ALA A 61 4.64 -4.61 12.53
N VAL A 62 5.39 -3.97 11.63
CA VAL A 62 6.50 -3.06 11.99
C VAL A 62 6.00 -1.89 12.83
N ARG A 63 4.87 -1.30 12.44
CA ARG A 63 4.24 -0.20 13.18
C ARG A 63 3.85 -0.61 14.60
N ALA A 64 3.33 -1.82 14.77
CA ALA A 64 2.98 -2.36 16.07
C ALA A 64 4.24 -2.54 16.94
N GLU A 65 5.33 -3.05 16.38
CA GLU A 65 6.63 -3.15 17.07
C GLU A 65 7.12 -1.77 17.54
N VAL A 66 7.09 -0.74 16.67
CA VAL A 66 7.53 0.63 17.03
C VAL A 66 6.68 1.24 18.15
N LEU A 67 5.36 1.03 18.13
CA LEU A 67 4.43 1.65 19.09
C LEU A 67 4.31 0.90 20.43
N MET A 68 4.77 -0.35 20.51
CA MET A 68 4.75 -1.15 21.74
C MET A 68 6.03 -1.05 22.59
N ILE A 69 7.03 -0.30 22.12
CA ILE A 69 8.28 0.01 22.84
C ILE A 69 8.11 1.31 23.63
#